data_AF-A0A821RH04-F1
#
_entry.id   AF-A0A821RH04-F1
#
_cell.length_a   1.000
_cell.length_b   1.000
_cell.length_c   1.000
_cell.angle_alpha   90.00
_cell.angle_beta   90.00
_cell.angle_gamma   90.00
#
_symmetry.space_group_name_H-M   'P 1'
#
loop_
_entity.id
_entity.type
_entity.pdbx_description
1 polymer ?
#
loop_
_entity_poly.entity_id
_entity_poly.type
_entity_poly.pdbx_seq_one_letter_code
_entity_poly.pdbx_strand_id
1 'polypeptide(L)'
;MRKDCRDIEERIARVTDSSRTLVDLYNSVKGSKATRETRMEAVGWIAVCKFNCKVEGGFVRDWIVGHYAVRPASKPNPKDWIELRNGVPYMNMELVPADLDCHLPSHAYFDIDRFEDELYKFGISCKVLREDWRYVLLLDENADTGPFTMDLIEPHVALTHDRIDFDVSNLALEKDYTHELGMRIDIEQKPYSIDLESIVDNIKNKRFRILRPIDAHLQQRIDKMIKRGWTQMGEPLSVIPSPPPKHYVVLVPLSSSAILYNAVSTEIKKISGVQIISIEEIKNPYLEETYEGMRKLIGKQCKNLDPNEQLLFHGTKSAGIEGIPEDGYDDRYFVASGAWGK
;
A
#
# COMPACT_ATOMS: atom_id res chain seq x y z
N MET A 1 -14.47 10.27 23.95
CA MET A 1 -14.13 10.76 22.58
C MET A 1 -12.70 11.27 22.47
N ARG A 2 -12.33 12.50 22.90
CA ARG A 2 -10.95 13.03 22.68
C ARG A 2 -9.81 12.15 23.24
N LYS A 3 -10.02 11.52 24.40
CA LYS A 3 -9.02 10.61 25.00
C LYS A 3 -8.87 9.29 24.24
N ASP A 4 -9.97 8.78 23.68
CA ASP A 4 -10.02 7.51 22.94
C ASP A 4 -9.44 7.66 21.53
N CYS A 5 -9.56 8.84 20.92
CA CYS A 5 -8.88 9.16 19.66
C CYS A 5 -7.37 9.25 19.88
N ARG A 6 -6.93 9.86 20.99
CA ARG A 6 -5.50 10.01 21.32
C ARG A 6 -4.79 8.67 21.45
N ASP A 7 -5.41 7.68 22.09
CA ASP A 7 -4.82 6.33 22.25
C ASP A 7 -4.67 5.60 20.90
N ILE A 8 -5.60 5.79 19.98
CA ILE A 8 -5.50 5.26 18.60
C ILE A 8 -4.39 6.00 17.84
N GLU A 9 -4.38 7.33 17.88
CA GLU A 9 -3.33 8.15 17.24
C GLU A 9 -1.93 7.78 17.75
N GLU A 10 -1.77 7.55 19.05
CA GLU A 10 -0.51 7.07 19.61
C GLU A 10 -0.10 5.70 19.06
N ARG A 11 -1.04 4.80 18.75
CA ARG A 11 -0.76 3.52 18.09
C ARG A 11 -0.43 3.70 16.61
N ILE A 12 -1.14 4.58 15.91
CA ILE A 12 -0.85 4.94 14.51
C ILE A 12 0.57 5.47 14.40
N ALA A 13 0.93 6.47 15.20
CA ALA A 13 2.26 7.07 15.21
C ALA A 13 3.37 6.05 15.49
N ARG A 14 3.13 5.04 16.34
CA ARG A 14 4.11 3.95 16.55
C ARG A 14 4.42 3.17 15.26
N VAL A 15 3.53 3.14 14.29
CA VAL A 15 3.76 2.44 13.02
C VAL A 15 4.16 3.40 11.89
N THR A 16 3.68 4.65 11.91
CA THR A 16 3.78 5.53 10.72
C THR A 16 4.77 6.69 10.86
N ASP A 17 5.17 7.08 12.09
CA ASP A 17 6.03 8.24 12.31
C ASP A 17 7.49 7.97 11.90
N SER A 18 7.92 8.48 10.75
CA SER A 18 9.29 8.26 10.27
C SER A 18 10.36 8.98 11.08
N SER A 19 9.96 9.90 11.97
CA SER A 19 10.87 10.61 12.87
C SER A 19 11.28 9.81 14.12
N ARG A 20 10.64 8.64 14.37
CA ARG A 20 10.99 7.77 15.49
C ARG A 20 12.46 7.39 15.46
N THR A 21 13.09 7.45 16.63
CA THR A 21 14.51 7.13 16.77
C THR A 21 14.73 5.62 16.90
N LEU A 22 15.97 5.17 16.69
CA LEU A 22 16.37 3.79 16.98
C LEU A 22 16.10 3.39 18.43
N VAL A 23 16.21 4.33 19.37
CA VAL A 23 15.93 4.09 20.80
C VAL A 23 14.45 3.81 21.02
N ASP A 24 13.57 4.56 20.35
CA ASP A 24 12.12 4.36 20.45
C ASP A 24 11.72 2.97 19.96
N LEU A 25 12.32 2.51 18.87
CA LEU A 25 12.09 1.17 18.33
C LEU A 25 12.68 0.09 19.23
N TYR A 26 13.89 0.29 19.75
CA TYR A 26 14.56 -0.67 20.63
C TYR A 26 13.73 -0.94 21.90
N ASN A 27 13.14 0.09 22.48
CA ASN A 27 12.25 -0.02 23.64
C ASN A 27 10.95 -0.79 23.34
N SER A 28 10.49 -0.78 22.09
CA SER A 28 9.33 -1.56 21.65
C SER A 28 9.65 -3.05 21.47
N VAL A 29 10.91 -3.40 21.18
CA VAL A 29 11.30 -4.79 20.85
C VAL A 29 12.01 -5.52 21.99
N LYS A 30 12.61 -4.81 22.95
CA LYS A 30 13.42 -5.41 24.03
C LYS A 30 13.04 -4.87 25.41
N GLY A 31 13.32 -5.69 26.43
CA GLY A 31 13.06 -5.38 27.83
C GLY A 31 11.74 -5.97 28.34
N SER A 32 11.45 -5.74 29.63
CA SER A 32 10.30 -6.34 30.32
C SER A 32 8.93 -5.86 29.82
N LYS A 33 8.90 -4.80 29.02
CA LYS A 33 7.68 -4.24 28.42
C LYS A 33 7.46 -4.71 26.98
N ALA A 34 8.41 -5.42 26.38
CA ALA A 34 8.25 -5.93 25.04
C ALA A 34 7.17 -7.01 25.02
N THR A 35 6.17 -6.85 24.15
CA THR A 35 5.14 -7.84 23.88
C THR A 35 5.22 -8.25 22.42
N ARG A 36 4.42 -9.25 22.04
CA ARG A 36 4.23 -9.62 20.64
C ARG A 36 3.77 -8.42 19.81
N GLU A 37 2.80 -7.66 20.32
CA GLU A 37 2.21 -6.54 19.61
C GLU A 37 3.16 -5.36 19.46
N THR A 38 3.95 -5.02 20.49
CA THR A 38 4.96 -3.94 20.35
C THR A 38 6.06 -4.33 19.37
N ARG A 39 6.36 -5.63 19.23
CA ARG A 39 7.25 -6.15 18.19
C ARG A 39 6.60 -6.10 16.80
N MET A 40 5.30 -6.43 16.68
CA MET A 40 4.54 -6.23 15.44
C MET A 40 4.49 -4.75 15.04
N GLU A 41 4.32 -3.82 15.98
CA GLU A 41 4.40 -2.37 15.73
C GLU A 41 5.77 -1.98 15.16
N ALA A 42 6.87 -2.53 15.71
CA ALA A 42 8.21 -2.26 15.19
C ALA A 42 8.43 -2.82 13.77
N VAL A 43 7.93 -4.02 13.48
CA VAL A 43 7.98 -4.60 12.13
C VAL A 43 7.15 -3.78 11.14
N GLY A 44 5.93 -3.40 11.54
CA GLY A 44 5.07 -2.51 10.77
C GLY A 44 5.76 -1.17 10.48
N TRP A 45 6.43 -0.59 11.48
CA TRP A 45 7.21 0.64 11.31
C TRP A 45 8.35 0.49 10.32
N ILE A 46 9.11 -0.62 10.38
CA ILE A 46 10.19 -0.88 9.42
C ILE A 46 9.59 -0.95 8.01
N ALA A 47 8.53 -1.75 7.82
CA ALA A 47 7.87 -1.89 6.53
C ALA A 47 7.38 -0.54 5.98
N VAL A 48 6.66 0.24 6.78
CA VAL A 48 6.07 1.52 6.36
C VAL A 48 7.12 2.61 6.19
N CYS A 49 7.92 2.89 7.23
CA CYS A 49 8.76 4.07 7.26
C CYS A 49 10.08 3.91 6.49
N LYS A 50 10.63 2.68 6.44
CA LYS A 50 11.91 2.41 5.73
C LYS A 50 11.73 1.82 4.34
N PHE A 51 10.68 1.04 4.12
CA PHE A 51 10.45 0.33 2.85
C PHE A 51 9.21 0.82 2.09
N ASN A 52 8.52 1.86 2.60
CA ASN A 52 7.35 2.47 1.97
C ASN A 52 6.23 1.46 1.66
N CYS A 53 6.11 0.41 2.47
CA CYS A 53 4.96 -0.49 2.43
C CYS A 53 3.72 0.19 3.02
N LYS A 54 2.55 -0.37 2.72
CA LYS A 54 1.27 0.01 3.34
C LYS A 54 0.78 -1.15 4.21
N VAL A 55 0.58 -0.91 5.51
CA VAL A 55 0.06 -1.94 6.44
C VAL A 55 -1.46 -1.87 6.46
N GLU A 56 -2.13 -3.02 6.42
CA GLU A 56 -3.59 -3.08 6.34
C GLU A 56 -4.21 -4.26 7.11
N GLY A 57 -5.54 -4.34 7.06
CA GLY A 57 -6.25 -5.57 7.43
C GLY A 57 -6.34 -5.82 8.93
N GLY A 58 -6.05 -7.07 9.33
CA GLY A 58 -6.37 -7.58 10.66
C GLY A 58 -5.64 -6.86 11.80
N PHE A 59 -4.35 -6.55 11.60
CA PHE A 59 -3.55 -5.83 12.59
C PHE A 59 -4.07 -4.41 12.86
N VAL A 60 -4.41 -3.67 11.80
CA VAL A 60 -4.94 -2.30 11.92
C VAL A 60 -6.28 -2.33 12.65
N ARG A 61 -7.17 -3.24 12.26
CA ARG A 61 -8.47 -3.43 12.91
C ARG A 61 -8.32 -3.79 14.39
N ASP A 62 -7.64 -4.91 14.65
CA ASP A 62 -7.69 -5.56 15.95
C ASP A 62 -6.80 -4.85 16.97
N TRP A 63 -5.58 -4.45 16.60
CA TRP A 63 -4.62 -3.86 17.52
C TRP A 63 -4.63 -2.34 17.48
N ILE A 64 -4.48 -1.72 16.30
CA ILE A 64 -4.32 -0.26 16.19
C ILE A 64 -5.62 0.46 16.59
N VAL A 65 -6.76 0.01 16.10
CA VAL A 65 -8.05 0.62 16.44
C VAL A 65 -8.70 -0.05 17.66
N GLY A 66 -8.82 -1.38 17.64
CA GLY A 66 -9.52 -2.14 18.68
C GLY A 66 -8.76 -2.29 20.00
N HIS A 67 -7.43 -2.19 19.97
CA HIS A 67 -6.55 -2.51 21.11
C HIS A 67 -6.82 -3.91 21.71
N TYR A 68 -7.20 -4.86 20.86
CA TYR A 68 -7.49 -6.24 21.21
C TYR A 68 -6.21 -7.07 21.20
N ALA A 69 -5.96 -7.77 22.32
CA ALA A 69 -4.95 -8.81 22.40
C ALA A 69 -5.57 -10.07 23.00
N VAL A 70 -5.48 -11.19 22.29
CA VAL A 70 -5.98 -12.49 22.74
C VAL A 70 -4.90 -13.54 22.53
N ARG A 71 -4.73 -14.43 23.50
CA ARG A 71 -3.85 -15.60 23.45
C ARG A 71 -4.67 -16.88 23.55
N PRO A 72 -4.32 -17.96 22.82
CA PRO A 72 -5.05 -19.22 22.89
C PRO A 72 -4.90 -19.84 24.28
N ALA A 73 -6.00 -19.99 25.01
CA ALA A 73 -5.99 -20.62 26.34
C ALA A 73 -5.57 -22.10 26.29
N SER A 74 -5.87 -22.78 25.18
CA SER A 74 -5.56 -24.19 24.93
C SER A 74 -4.08 -24.45 24.65
N LYS A 75 -3.31 -23.41 24.28
CA LYS A 75 -1.91 -23.51 23.90
C LYS A 75 -1.11 -22.40 24.60
N PRO A 76 -0.77 -22.57 25.88
CA PRO A 76 -0.12 -21.50 26.65
C PRO A 76 1.32 -21.21 26.19
N ASN A 77 1.98 -22.17 25.54
CA ASN A 77 3.32 -22.00 25.00
C ASN A 77 3.28 -21.30 23.63
N PRO A 78 3.95 -20.15 23.45
CA PRO A 78 3.93 -19.43 22.18
C PRO A 78 4.39 -20.22 20.96
N LYS A 79 5.27 -21.20 21.14
CA LYS A 79 5.76 -22.04 20.03
C LYS A 79 4.66 -22.90 19.41
N ASP A 80 3.63 -23.24 20.18
CA ASP A 80 2.50 -24.05 19.71
C ASP A 80 1.48 -23.24 18.90
N TRP A 81 1.66 -21.92 18.83
CA TRP A 81 0.76 -21.02 18.11
C TRP A 81 0.94 -21.08 16.59
N ILE A 82 2.00 -21.72 16.10
CA ILE A 82 2.26 -21.87 14.67
C ILE A 82 1.61 -23.17 14.20
N GLU A 83 0.84 -23.07 13.11
CA GLU A 83 0.25 -24.18 12.39
C GLU A 83 0.81 -24.18 10.96
N LEU A 84 1.13 -25.34 10.40
CA LEU A 84 1.59 -25.44 9.01
C LEU A 84 0.43 -25.88 8.11
N ARG A 85 0.15 -25.11 7.06
CA ARG A 85 -0.81 -25.47 6.00
C ARG A 85 -0.07 -25.54 4.67
N ASN A 86 0.04 -26.74 4.11
CA ASN A 86 0.81 -26.98 2.88
C ASN A 86 2.26 -26.44 2.94
N GLY A 87 2.89 -26.51 4.11
CA GLY A 87 4.24 -25.98 4.34
C GLY A 87 4.31 -24.47 4.63
N VAL A 88 3.19 -23.74 4.51
CA VAL A 88 3.10 -22.31 4.82
C VAL A 88 2.77 -22.12 6.30
N PRO A 89 3.55 -21.31 7.05
CA PRO A 89 3.25 -21.00 8.45
C PRO A 89 1.98 -20.14 8.55
N TYR A 90 1.12 -20.50 9.48
CA TYR A 90 -0.13 -19.82 9.79
C TYR A 90 -0.28 -19.71 11.30
N MET A 91 -0.76 -18.56 11.78
CA MET A 91 -0.98 -18.36 13.21
C MET A 91 -2.31 -18.96 13.67
N ASN A 92 -2.32 -19.56 14.85
CA ASN A 92 -3.53 -20.12 15.45
C ASN A 92 -4.69 -19.11 15.40
N MET A 93 -5.85 -19.57 14.93
CA MET A 93 -7.00 -18.69 14.64
C MET A 93 -7.58 -17.97 15.86
N GLU A 94 -7.21 -18.34 17.09
CA GLU A 94 -7.65 -17.67 18.32
C GLU A 94 -6.75 -16.48 18.67
N LEU A 95 -5.56 -16.36 18.07
CA LEU A 95 -4.69 -15.20 18.24
C LEU A 95 -5.28 -13.94 17.62
N VAL A 96 -5.14 -12.84 18.36
CA VAL A 96 -5.55 -11.49 17.97
C VAL A 96 -4.50 -10.51 18.50
N PRO A 97 -3.91 -9.64 17.65
CA PRO A 97 -3.89 -9.74 16.17
C PRO A 97 -3.13 -11.02 15.73
N ALA A 98 -3.41 -11.58 14.55
CA ALA A 98 -2.76 -12.82 14.11
C ALA A 98 -1.49 -12.55 13.29
N ASP A 99 -1.56 -11.61 12.38
CA ASP A 99 -0.64 -11.37 11.28
C ASP A 99 -0.51 -9.88 10.95
N LEU A 100 0.50 -9.54 10.15
CA LEU A 100 0.66 -8.24 9.49
C LEU A 100 0.44 -8.41 7.99
N ASP A 101 -0.57 -7.75 7.44
CA ASP A 101 -0.79 -7.70 5.98
C ASP A 101 -0.17 -6.41 5.44
N CYS A 102 0.76 -6.51 4.49
CA CYS A 102 1.46 -5.36 3.93
C CYS A 102 1.49 -5.40 2.40
N HIS A 103 1.08 -4.31 1.76
CA HIS A 103 1.33 -4.11 0.34
C HIS A 103 2.73 -3.56 0.13
N LEU A 104 3.45 -4.20 -0.81
CA LEU A 104 4.73 -3.70 -1.30
C LEU A 104 4.53 -2.39 -2.07
N PRO A 105 5.56 -1.50 -2.10
CA PRO A 105 5.49 -0.27 -2.87
C PRO A 105 5.36 -0.57 -4.36
N SER A 106 4.42 0.11 -5.04
CA SER A 106 4.25 0.00 -6.50
C SER A 106 5.32 0.78 -7.29
N HIS A 107 5.97 1.75 -6.66
CA HIS A 107 6.89 2.71 -7.29
C HIS A 107 8.37 2.44 -6.96
N ALA A 108 8.68 1.38 -6.21
CA ALA A 108 10.03 1.07 -5.79
C ALA A 108 10.25 -0.45 -5.72
N TYR A 109 11.48 -0.88 -6.00
CA TYR A 109 11.88 -2.26 -5.76
C TYR A 109 11.96 -2.55 -4.26
N PHE A 110 11.38 -3.69 -3.85
CA PHE A 110 11.48 -4.18 -2.47
C PHE A 110 12.59 -5.22 -2.36
N ASP A 111 13.60 -4.92 -1.55
CA ASP A 111 14.74 -5.79 -1.28
C ASP A 111 14.47 -6.58 0.02
N ILE A 112 14.13 -7.86 -0.13
CA ILE A 112 13.78 -8.74 0.99
C ILE A 112 14.96 -9.03 1.92
N ASP A 113 16.17 -9.20 1.36
CA ASP A 113 17.37 -9.48 2.15
C ASP A 113 17.71 -8.26 3.02
N ARG A 114 17.60 -7.05 2.45
CA ARG A 114 17.76 -5.81 3.20
C ARG A 114 16.67 -5.64 4.27
N PHE A 115 15.44 -6.08 4.01
CA PHE A 115 14.37 -6.07 5.00
C PHE A 115 14.69 -7.00 6.19
N GLU A 116 15.15 -8.22 5.91
CA GLU A 116 15.61 -9.16 6.94
C GLU A 116 16.79 -8.59 7.76
N ASP A 117 17.76 -7.94 7.10
CA ASP A 117 18.87 -7.26 7.78
C ASP A 117 18.39 -6.17 8.73
N GLU A 118 17.38 -5.39 8.33
CA GLU A 118 16.77 -4.37 9.19
C GLU A 118 16.06 -5.00 10.40
N LEU A 119 15.32 -6.09 10.22
CA LEU A 119 14.70 -6.83 11.32
C LEU A 119 15.74 -7.39 12.31
N TYR A 120 16.83 -7.95 11.78
CA TYR A 120 17.90 -8.53 12.57
C TYR A 120 18.58 -7.51 13.50
N LYS A 121 18.74 -6.25 13.06
CA LYS A 121 19.27 -5.16 13.90
C LYS A 121 18.47 -4.94 15.20
N PHE A 122 17.19 -5.26 15.18
CA PHE A 122 16.29 -5.16 16.33
C PHE A 122 16.15 -6.47 17.12
N GLY A 123 16.85 -7.53 16.71
CA GLY A 123 16.76 -8.85 17.32
C GLY A 123 15.42 -9.53 17.04
N ILE A 124 14.83 -9.28 15.87
CA ILE A 124 13.65 -9.97 15.36
C ILE A 124 14.14 -11.05 14.41
N SER A 125 13.88 -12.32 14.73
CA SER A 125 14.22 -13.42 13.83
C SER A 125 13.18 -13.51 12.72
N CYS A 126 13.61 -13.68 11.47
CA CYS A 126 12.72 -13.83 10.33
C CYS A 126 13.04 -15.13 9.58
N LYS A 127 12.00 -15.80 9.09
CA LYS A 127 12.09 -16.83 8.07
C LYS A 127 11.19 -16.44 6.92
N VAL A 128 11.76 -16.32 5.73
CA VAL A 128 11.02 -15.95 4.51
C VAL A 128 10.63 -17.21 3.73
N LEU A 129 9.36 -17.30 3.36
CA LEU A 129 8.84 -18.22 2.36
C LEU A 129 8.31 -17.42 1.18
N ARG A 130 8.75 -17.76 -0.03
CA ARG A 130 8.25 -17.14 -1.27
C ARG A 130 7.11 -17.97 -1.86
N GLU A 131 5.99 -17.30 -2.12
CA GLU A 131 4.92 -17.79 -3.00
C GLU A 131 4.86 -16.91 -4.26
N ASP A 132 4.15 -17.32 -5.31
CA ASP A 132 4.14 -16.59 -6.60
C ASP A 132 3.71 -15.11 -6.48
N TRP A 133 2.86 -14.81 -5.50
CA TRP A 133 2.14 -13.54 -5.40
C TRP A 133 2.41 -12.76 -4.11
N ARG A 134 3.19 -13.33 -3.17
CA ARG A 134 3.59 -12.68 -1.91
C ARG A 134 4.84 -13.31 -1.30
N TYR A 135 5.41 -12.66 -0.28
CA TYR A 135 6.30 -13.29 0.68
C TYR A 135 5.53 -13.55 1.99
N VAL A 136 5.66 -14.75 2.53
CA VAL A 136 5.14 -15.11 3.84
C VAL A 136 6.31 -15.17 4.81
N LEU A 137 6.32 -14.29 5.79
CA LEU A 137 7.37 -14.16 6.79
C LEU A 137 6.86 -14.76 8.10
N LEU A 138 7.64 -15.67 8.69
CA LEU A 138 7.47 -16.10 10.07
C LEU A 138 8.47 -15.35 10.95
N LEU A 139 7.94 -14.51 11.83
CA LEU A 139 8.74 -13.70 12.74
C LEU A 139 8.71 -14.29 14.14
N ASP A 140 9.86 -14.23 14.82
CA ASP A 140 9.99 -14.54 16.24
C ASP A 140 9.48 -15.94 16.65
N GLU A 141 9.67 -16.94 15.78
CA GLU A 141 9.29 -18.35 16.00
C GLU A 141 9.65 -18.86 17.41
N ASN A 142 10.80 -18.44 17.93
CA ASN A 142 11.34 -18.90 19.21
C ASN A 142 11.39 -17.83 20.30
N ALA A 143 10.83 -16.63 20.08
CA ALA A 143 10.86 -15.58 21.08
C ALA A 143 9.82 -15.82 22.17
N ASP A 144 10.16 -15.45 23.41
CA ASP A 144 9.25 -15.57 24.57
C ASP A 144 8.01 -14.67 24.44
N THR A 145 8.11 -13.56 23.70
CA THR A 145 6.98 -12.69 23.36
C THR A 145 5.95 -13.41 22.48
N GLY A 146 6.40 -14.39 21.71
CA GLY A 146 5.61 -15.23 20.84
C GLY A 146 5.66 -14.83 19.36
N PRO A 147 5.44 -15.81 18.47
CA PRO A 147 5.58 -15.64 17.03
C PRO A 147 4.41 -14.93 16.37
N PHE A 148 4.64 -14.41 15.18
CA PHE A 148 3.61 -13.86 14.30
C PHE A 148 4.03 -14.00 12.84
N THR A 149 3.06 -13.92 11.94
CA THR A 149 3.30 -13.94 10.50
C THR A 149 3.15 -12.55 9.90
N MET A 150 3.79 -12.32 8.76
CA MET A 150 3.61 -11.15 7.94
C MET A 150 3.51 -11.56 6.47
N ASP A 151 2.52 -11.02 5.77
CA ASP A 151 2.40 -11.15 4.34
C ASP A 151 2.86 -9.86 3.66
N LEU A 152 3.84 -9.98 2.76
CA LEU A 152 4.26 -8.92 1.85
C LEU A 152 3.66 -9.20 0.47
N ILE A 153 2.54 -8.53 0.18
CA ILE A 153 1.70 -8.74 -0.99
C ILE A 153 2.24 -7.93 -2.16
N GLU A 154 2.44 -8.59 -3.31
CA GLU A 154 2.94 -7.96 -4.51
C GLU A 154 1.96 -6.92 -5.08
N PRO A 155 2.44 -5.78 -5.64
CA PRO A 155 1.56 -4.70 -6.08
C PRO A 155 0.60 -5.12 -7.20
N HIS A 156 1.05 -6.01 -8.10
CA HIS A 156 0.25 -6.49 -9.23
C HIS A 156 -0.94 -7.37 -8.82
N VAL A 157 -0.95 -7.86 -7.57
CA VAL A 157 -1.97 -8.74 -7.01
C VAL A 157 -3.04 -7.94 -6.27
N ALA A 158 -2.75 -6.67 -5.93
CA ALA A 158 -3.65 -5.79 -5.18
C ALA A 158 -5.07 -5.75 -5.77
N LEU A 159 -5.19 -5.68 -7.10
CA LEU A 159 -6.48 -5.68 -7.83
C LEU A 159 -7.36 -6.92 -7.56
N THR A 160 -6.76 -8.06 -7.19
CA THR A 160 -7.49 -9.28 -6.81
C THR A 160 -7.75 -9.38 -5.30
N HIS A 161 -6.93 -8.70 -4.50
CA HIS A 161 -7.06 -8.55 -3.04
C HIS A 161 -7.95 -7.37 -2.61
N ASP A 162 -8.37 -6.54 -3.57
CA ASP A 162 -9.32 -5.42 -3.41
C ASP A 162 -10.77 -5.87 -3.15
N ARG A 163 -11.01 -7.17 -2.94
CA ARG A 163 -12.30 -7.61 -2.39
C ARG A 163 -12.25 -7.53 -0.87
N ILE A 164 -12.82 -6.46 -0.34
CA ILE A 164 -12.99 -6.31 1.11
C ILE A 164 -14.17 -7.17 1.56
N ASP A 165 -13.92 -8.05 2.52
CA ASP A 165 -14.96 -8.88 3.11
C ASP A 165 -15.84 -8.10 4.09
N PHE A 166 -15.22 -7.26 4.94
CA PHE A 166 -15.87 -6.52 6.02
C PHE A 166 -15.42 -5.06 6.05
N ASP A 167 -16.34 -4.15 6.37
CA ASP A 167 -16.06 -2.72 6.59
C ASP A 167 -14.87 -2.49 7.54
N VAL A 168 -14.85 -3.22 8.65
CA VAL A 168 -13.79 -3.17 9.68
C VAL A 168 -12.43 -3.70 9.20
N SER A 169 -12.34 -4.28 8.02
CA SER A 169 -11.08 -4.73 7.39
C SER A 169 -10.65 -3.82 6.23
N ASN A 170 -11.30 -2.66 6.07
CA ASN A 170 -10.99 -1.64 5.08
C ASN A 170 -9.98 -0.59 5.56
N LEU A 171 -9.27 -0.81 6.66
CA LEU A 171 -8.34 0.19 7.21
C LEU A 171 -6.91 -0.07 6.78
N ALA A 172 -6.15 1.01 6.61
CA ALA A 172 -4.74 0.97 6.28
C ALA A 172 -3.94 2.12 6.94
N LEU A 173 -2.63 1.91 7.04
CA LEU A 173 -1.65 2.84 7.59
C LEU A 173 -0.57 3.14 6.56
N GLU A 174 -0.22 4.42 6.46
CA GLU A 174 0.77 4.93 5.51
C GLU A 174 1.76 5.86 6.22
N LYS A 175 2.96 5.97 5.65
CA LYS A 175 4.08 6.71 6.25
C LYS A 175 3.73 8.17 6.49
N ASP A 176 4.11 8.67 7.67
CA ASP A 176 3.94 10.05 8.14
C ASP A 176 2.49 10.55 8.32
N TYR A 177 1.50 9.69 8.07
CA TYR A 177 0.12 9.89 8.50
C TYR A 177 -0.02 9.43 9.97
N THR A 178 0.49 10.23 10.89
CA THR A 178 0.66 9.86 12.32
C THR A 178 -0.63 9.95 13.15
N HIS A 179 -1.64 10.64 12.63
CA HIS A 179 -2.93 10.86 13.29
C HIS A 179 -4.13 10.40 12.45
N GLU A 180 -3.89 9.73 11.33
CA GLU A 180 -4.91 9.44 10.31
C GLU A 180 -4.92 7.95 9.96
N LEU A 181 -6.12 7.43 9.70
CA LEU A 181 -6.30 6.09 9.11
C LEU A 181 -6.70 6.28 7.65
N GLY A 182 -6.05 5.53 6.77
CA GLY A 182 -6.50 5.39 5.39
C GLY A 182 -7.57 4.32 5.25
N MET A 183 -8.37 4.42 4.19
CA MET A 183 -9.16 3.29 3.70
C MET A 183 -8.41 2.55 2.57
N ARG A 184 -8.59 1.24 2.48
CA ARG A 184 -8.06 0.45 1.34
C ARG A 184 -8.84 0.79 0.08
N ILE A 185 -10.16 0.90 0.22
CA ILE A 185 -11.09 1.29 -0.85
C ILE A 185 -11.98 2.40 -0.30
N ASP A 186 -12.06 3.50 -1.06
CA ASP A 186 -13.01 4.56 -0.79
C ASP A 186 -14.44 4.04 -1.01
N ILE A 187 -15.19 3.92 0.08
CA ILE A 187 -16.60 3.50 0.12
C ILE A 187 -17.50 4.61 0.67
N GLU A 188 -17.02 5.85 0.66
CA GLU A 188 -17.80 7.04 0.99
C GLU A 188 -18.68 7.48 -0.20
N GLN A 189 -18.36 7.00 -1.40
CA GLN A 189 -19.05 7.31 -2.64
C GLN A 189 -20.29 6.43 -2.88
N LYS A 190 -21.38 7.06 -3.33
CA LYS A 190 -22.66 6.41 -3.66
C LYS A 190 -22.47 5.12 -4.49
N PRO A 191 -23.28 4.06 -4.25
CA PRO A 191 -24.55 4.06 -3.52
C PRO A 191 -24.45 3.80 -2.01
N TYR A 192 -23.25 3.56 -1.49
CA TYR A 192 -23.01 3.31 -0.08
C TYR A 192 -22.18 4.48 0.50
N SER A 193 -22.32 4.75 1.80
CA SER A 193 -21.52 5.78 2.46
C SER A 193 -21.18 5.24 3.83
N ILE A 194 -20.01 4.62 3.91
CA ILE A 194 -19.43 4.15 5.17
C ILE A 194 -18.19 5.00 5.40
N ASP A 195 -18.32 5.98 6.27
CA ASP A 195 -17.19 6.83 6.68
C ASP A 195 -16.25 6.11 7.64
N LEU A 196 -15.05 6.65 7.78
CA LEU A 196 -13.99 6.14 8.63
C LEU A 196 -14.44 6.07 10.11
N GLU A 197 -15.16 7.08 10.58
CA GLU A 197 -15.67 7.16 11.96
C GLU A 197 -16.62 6.00 12.28
N SER A 198 -17.49 5.64 11.35
CA SER A 198 -18.39 4.49 11.47
C SER A 198 -17.61 3.18 11.54
N ILE A 199 -16.56 3.03 10.74
CA ILE A 199 -15.68 1.85 10.79
C ILE A 199 -15.00 1.76 12.16
N VAL A 200 -14.45 2.86 12.67
CA VAL A 200 -13.82 2.91 14.00
C VAL A 200 -14.82 2.58 15.12
N ASP A 201 -16.03 3.13 15.06
CA ASP A 201 -17.09 2.80 16.03
C ASP A 201 -17.49 1.32 15.95
N ASN A 202 -17.60 0.76 14.75
CA ASN A 202 -17.90 -0.66 14.56
C ASN A 202 -16.81 -1.55 15.15
N ILE A 203 -15.54 -1.20 14.96
CA ILE A 203 -14.42 -1.94 15.56
C ILE A 203 -14.52 -1.92 17.08
N LYS A 204 -14.71 -0.75 17.69
CA LYS A 204 -14.82 -0.58 19.16
C LYS A 204 -15.98 -1.37 19.75
N ASN A 205 -17.08 -1.48 19.02
CA ASN A 205 -18.28 -2.21 19.45
C ASN A 205 -18.29 -3.68 18.98
N LYS A 206 -17.20 -4.17 18.37
CA LYS A 206 -17.12 -5.50 17.73
C LYS A 206 -18.31 -5.79 16.81
N ARG A 207 -18.65 -4.83 15.97
CA ARG A 207 -19.67 -4.98 14.92
C ARG A 207 -19.00 -4.97 13.56
N PHE A 208 -19.59 -5.62 12.58
CA PHE A 208 -19.10 -5.58 11.20
C PHE A 208 -20.24 -5.66 10.21
N ARG A 209 -20.04 -5.07 9.03
CA ARG A 209 -20.93 -5.20 7.88
C ARG A 209 -20.20 -5.95 6.77
N ILE A 210 -20.90 -6.88 6.12
CA ILE A 210 -20.37 -7.64 4.99
C ILE A 210 -20.40 -6.73 3.75
N LEU A 211 -19.29 -6.66 3.00
CA LEU A 211 -19.13 -5.77 1.84
C LEU A 211 -19.07 -6.49 0.49
N ARG A 212 -19.29 -7.80 0.46
CA ARG A 212 -19.40 -8.58 -0.78
C ARG A 212 -20.37 -9.76 -0.66
N PRO A 213 -20.81 -10.36 -1.78
CA PRO A 213 -21.66 -11.55 -1.76
C PRO A 213 -21.04 -12.71 -0.95
N ILE A 214 -21.87 -13.41 -0.19
CA ILE A 214 -21.45 -14.53 0.66
C ILE A 214 -21.19 -15.77 -0.21
N ASP A 215 -19.94 -16.21 -0.23
CA ASP A 215 -19.53 -17.52 -0.73
C ASP A 215 -18.97 -18.39 0.41
N ALA A 216 -18.60 -19.64 0.11
CA ALA A 216 -18.13 -20.60 1.11
C ALA A 216 -16.89 -20.11 1.87
N HIS A 217 -15.99 -19.37 1.20
CA HIS A 217 -14.81 -18.80 1.83
C HIS A 217 -15.17 -17.65 2.76
N LEU A 218 -16.04 -16.73 2.31
CA LEU A 218 -16.52 -15.63 3.16
C LEU A 218 -17.28 -16.15 4.38
N GLN A 219 -18.08 -17.22 4.23
CA GLN A 219 -18.77 -17.84 5.37
C GLN A 219 -17.80 -18.30 6.47
N GLN A 220 -16.68 -18.94 6.10
CA GLN A 220 -15.65 -19.33 7.08
C GLN A 220 -15.06 -18.12 7.82
N ARG A 221 -14.91 -16.99 7.13
CA ARG A 221 -14.43 -15.74 7.74
C ARG A 221 -15.48 -15.10 8.64
N ILE A 222 -16.76 -15.15 8.27
CA ILE A 222 -17.89 -14.70 9.10
C ILE A 222 -17.92 -15.52 10.40
N ASP A 223 -17.87 -16.84 10.29
CA ASP A 223 -17.86 -17.75 11.45
C ASP A 223 -16.66 -17.47 12.37
N LYS A 224 -15.49 -17.18 11.79
CA LYS A 224 -14.29 -16.76 12.53
C LYS A 224 -14.51 -15.45 13.29
N MET A 225 -15.13 -14.44 12.67
CA MET A 225 -15.46 -13.17 13.33
C MET A 225 -16.45 -13.39 14.48
N ILE A 226 -17.54 -14.14 14.24
CA ILE A 226 -18.54 -14.46 15.26
C ILE A 226 -17.93 -15.21 16.44
N LYS A 227 -17.08 -16.22 16.19
CA LYS A 227 -16.35 -16.96 17.25
C LYS A 227 -15.49 -16.02 18.12
N ARG A 228 -14.99 -14.91 17.56
CA ARG A 228 -14.21 -13.88 18.26
C ARG A 228 -15.08 -12.82 18.97
N GLY A 229 -16.40 -13.02 18.98
CA GLY A 229 -17.38 -12.15 19.64
C GLY A 229 -17.80 -10.94 18.80
N TRP A 230 -17.64 -11.00 17.47
CA TRP A 230 -18.13 -9.96 16.58
C TRP A 230 -19.58 -10.19 16.18
N THR A 231 -20.35 -9.11 16.02
CA THR A 231 -21.77 -9.14 15.62
C THR A 231 -21.94 -8.59 14.20
N GLN A 232 -22.54 -9.35 13.31
CA GLN A 232 -22.90 -8.88 11.97
C GLN A 232 -24.02 -7.82 12.07
N MET A 233 -23.90 -6.76 11.27
CA MET A 233 -24.91 -5.71 11.14
C MET A 233 -25.54 -5.71 9.75
N GLY A 234 -26.87 -5.67 9.72
CA GLY A 234 -27.64 -5.47 8.50
C GLY A 234 -27.41 -6.53 7.44
N GLU A 235 -27.91 -6.23 6.24
CA GLU A 235 -27.73 -7.07 5.06
C GLU A 235 -26.34 -6.83 4.42
N PRO A 236 -25.78 -7.86 3.76
CA PRO A 236 -24.57 -7.70 2.97
C PRO A 236 -24.70 -6.59 1.92
N LEU A 237 -23.71 -5.71 1.85
CA LEU A 237 -23.54 -4.78 0.75
C LEU A 237 -22.71 -5.46 -0.33
N SER A 238 -23.01 -5.23 -1.60
CA SER A 238 -22.14 -5.68 -2.69
C SER A 238 -21.33 -4.49 -3.18
N VAL A 239 -20.32 -4.11 -2.39
CA VAL A 239 -19.39 -3.06 -2.79
C VAL A 239 -18.50 -3.63 -3.88
N ILE A 240 -18.70 -3.15 -5.10
CA ILE A 240 -17.76 -3.33 -6.19
C ILE A 240 -17.01 -2.01 -6.26
N PRO A 241 -15.71 -1.98 -5.92
CA PRO A 241 -14.91 -0.78 -6.10
C PRO A 241 -15.07 -0.35 -7.55
N SER A 242 -15.41 0.93 -7.77
CA SER A 242 -15.15 1.50 -9.09
C SER A 242 -13.68 1.22 -9.38
N PRO A 243 -13.33 0.73 -10.59
CA PRO A 243 -11.92 0.67 -10.95
C PRO A 243 -11.33 2.04 -10.62
N PRO A 244 -10.12 2.10 -10.02
CA PRO A 244 -9.49 3.38 -9.73
C PRO A 244 -9.63 4.24 -10.99
N PRO A 245 -10.03 5.53 -10.85
CA PRO A 245 -10.08 6.39 -12.02
C PRO A 245 -8.78 6.17 -12.75
N LYS A 246 -8.90 5.71 -14.00
CA LYS A 246 -7.72 5.42 -14.80
C LYS A 246 -7.06 6.77 -15.01
N HIS A 247 -6.13 7.11 -14.14
CA HIS A 247 -5.21 8.19 -14.35
C HIS A 247 -4.25 7.65 -15.41
N TYR A 248 -4.70 7.70 -16.67
CA TYR A 248 -3.87 7.31 -17.81
C TYR A 248 -2.62 8.20 -17.86
N VAL A 249 -2.71 9.39 -17.28
CA VAL A 249 -1.61 10.33 -17.15
C VAL A 249 -1.67 11.12 -15.84
N VAL A 250 -0.50 11.40 -15.26
CA VAL A 250 -0.32 12.37 -14.18
C VAL A 250 0.68 13.42 -14.63
N LEU A 251 0.32 14.70 -14.46
CA LEU A 251 1.24 15.83 -14.67
C LEU A 251 1.86 16.20 -13.32
N VAL A 252 3.18 16.06 -13.20
CA VAL A 252 3.91 16.33 -11.96
C VAL A 252 4.67 17.65 -12.09
N PRO A 253 4.28 18.72 -11.39
CA PRO A 253 5.01 19.98 -11.40
C PRO A 253 6.45 19.78 -10.90
N LEU A 254 7.42 20.20 -11.70
CA LEU A 254 8.82 20.12 -11.35
C LEU A 254 9.27 21.34 -10.54
N SER A 255 9.91 21.06 -9.40
CA SER A 255 10.64 22.06 -8.62
C SER A 255 11.79 22.67 -9.43
N SER A 256 12.08 23.96 -9.23
CA SER A 256 13.24 24.63 -9.83
C SER A 256 14.59 24.04 -9.41
N SER A 257 14.63 23.29 -8.30
CA SER A 257 15.81 22.55 -7.87
C SER A 257 15.97 21.18 -8.56
N ALA A 258 14.96 20.70 -9.29
CA ALA A 258 15.03 19.40 -9.95
C ALA A 258 16.04 19.42 -11.11
N ILE A 259 16.79 18.33 -11.26
CA ILE A 259 17.78 18.18 -12.35
C ILE A 259 17.09 18.31 -13.71
N LEU A 260 15.93 17.65 -13.89
CA LEU A 260 15.15 17.70 -15.12
C LEU A 260 14.62 19.11 -15.42
N TYR A 261 14.17 19.85 -14.40
CA TYR A 261 13.76 21.25 -14.55
C TYR A 261 14.89 22.09 -15.14
N ASN A 262 16.09 21.98 -14.57
CA ASN A 262 17.26 22.75 -15.02
C ASN A 262 17.70 22.37 -16.44
N ALA A 263 17.64 21.10 -16.80
CA ALA A 263 17.94 20.63 -18.15
C ALA A 263 16.97 21.24 -19.18
N VAL A 264 15.66 21.13 -18.95
CA VAL A 264 14.63 21.67 -19.85
C VAL A 264 14.69 23.20 -19.91
N SER A 265 14.85 23.85 -18.76
CA SER A 265 14.96 25.31 -18.67
C SER A 265 16.15 25.86 -19.45
N THR A 266 17.28 25.17 -19.42
CA THR A 266 18.49 25.56 -20.16
C THR A 266 18.27 25.53 -21.66
N GLU A 267 17.58 24.51 -22.17
CA GLU A 267 17.29 24.39 -23.59
C GLU A 267 16.24 25.42 -24.06
N ILE A 268 15.15 25.63 -23.29
CA ILE A 268 14.12 26.64 -23.62
C ILE A 268 14.70 28.06 -23.61
N LYS A 269 15.62 28.38 -22.70
CA LYS A 269 16.25 29.73 -22.62
C LYS A 269 17.03 30.12 -23.88
N LYS A 270 17.38 29.17 -24.75
CA LYS A 270 17.99 29.46 -26.05
C LYS A 270 17.00 30.12 -27.02
N ILE A 271 15.70 30.02 -26.74
CA ILE A 271 14.62 30.64 -27.53
C ILE A 271 14.32 32.03 -26.94
N SER A 272 14.59 33.08 -27.72
CA SER A 272 14.37 34.47 -27.27
C SER A 272 12.89 34.80 -27.11
N GLY A 273 12.54 35.51 -26.03
CA GLY A 273 11.19 36.03 -25.80
C GLY A 273 10.22 35.07 -25.11
N VAL A 274 10.69 33.91 -24.64
CA VAL A 274 9.89 32.94 -23.88
C VAL A 274 10.16 33.08 -22.38
N GLN A 275 9.10 33.22 -21.59
CA GLN A 275 9.14 33.13 -20.14
C GLN A 275 8.51 31.80 -19.70
N ILE A 276 9.24 31.02 -18.92
CA ILE A 276 8.74 29.75 -18.36
C ILE A 276 7.83 30.08 -17.17
N ILE A 277 6.58 29.62 -17.21
CA ILE A 277 5.62 29.74 -16.11
C ILE A 277 5.72 28.51 -15.19
N SER A 278 5.66 27.32 -15.79
CA SER A 278 5.80 26.02 -15.12
C SER A 278 6.49 25.02 -16.04
N ILE A 279 7.02 23.95 -15.46
CA ILE A 279 7.46 22.75 -16.17
C ILE A 279 6.83 21.57 -15.45
N GLU A 280 6.13 20.72 -16.17
CA GLU A 280 5.46 19.54 -15.63
C GLU A 280 6.01 18.30 -16.33
N GLU A 281 6.31 17.27 -15.54
CA GLU A 281 6.69 15.97 -16.06
C GLU A 281 5.43 15.14 -16.33
N ILE A 282 5.33 14.62 -17.55
CA ILE A 282 4.24 13.71 -17.95
C ILE A 282 4.59 12.31 -17.46
N LYS A 283 3.74 11.73 -16.60
CA LYS A 283 3.82 10.34 -16.17
C LYS A 283 2.66 9.56 -16.79
N ASN A 284 2.91 8.88 -17.92
CA ASN A 284 1.96 7.98 -18.57
C ASN A 284 2.64 6.61 -18.81
N PRO A 285 2.41 5.62 -17.93
CA PRO A 285 3.06 4.31 -18.01
C PRO A 285 2.79 3.57 -19.33
N TYR A 286 1.61 3.76 -19.93
CA TYR A 286 1.24 3.08 -21.17
C TYR A 286 2.02 3.61 -22.38
N LEU A 287 2.14 4.94 -22.50
CA LEU A 287 2.95 5.54 -23.55
C LEU A 287 4.44 5.26 -23.35
N GLU A 288 4.92 5.24 -22.10
CA GLU A 288 6.30 4.89 -21.78
C GLU A 288 6.64 3.45 -22.17
N GLU A 289 5.78 2.48 -21.82
CA GLU A 289 5.97 1.08 -22.22
C GLU A 289 5.95 0.91 -23.75
N THR A 290 5.01 1.56 -24.43
CA THR A 290 4.90 1.53 -25.89
C THR A 290 6.15 2.14 -26.54
N TYR A 291 6.62 3.27 -26.01
CA TYR A 291 7.83 3.95 -26.47
C TYR A 291 9.07 3.07 -26.31
N GLU A 292 9.30 2.51 -25.12
CA GLU A 292 10.45 1.65 -24.83
C GLU A 292 10.41 0.35 -25.67
N GLY A 293 9.23 -0.21 -25.90
CA GLY A 293 9.04 -1.34 -26.80
C GLY A 293 9.49 -1.02 -28.24
N MET A 294 9.04 0.11 -28.78
CA MET A 294 9.37 0.56 -30.13
C MET A 294 10.85 0.95 -30.26
N ARG A 295 11.40 1.65 -29.27
CA ARG A 295 12.83 2.02 -29.20
C ARG A 295 13.73 0.78 -29.32
N LYS A 296 13.42 -0.28 -28.57
CA LYS A 296 14.15 -1.56 -28.65
C LYS A 296 13.99 -2.24 -30.00
N LEU A 297 12.81 -2.18 -30.61
CA LEU A 297 12.55 -2.76 -31.93
C LEU A 297 13.35 -2.04 -33.02
N ILE A 298 13.33 -0.71 -33.02
CA ILE A 298 14.09 0.13 -33.96
C ILE A 298 15.60 -0.10 -33.76
N GLY A 299 16.07 -0.13 -32.51
CA GLY A 299 17.47 -0.42 -32.19
C GLY A 299 17.95 -1.72 -32.85
N LYS A 300 17.17 -2.80 -32.77
CA LYS A 300 17.49 -4.08 -33.44
C LYS A 300 17.61 -3.97 -34.97
N GLN A 301 16.98 -2.98 -35.59
CA GLN A 301 17.02 -2.73 -37.04
C GLN A 301 18.14 -1.75 -37.45
N CYS A 302 18.73 -1.04 -36.49
CA CYS A 302 19.78 -0.06 -36.72
C CYS A 302 21.19 -0.64 -36.57
N LYS A 303 22.16 -0.04 -37.28
CA LYS A 303 23.57 -0.40 -37.13
C LYS A 303 24.03 -0.05 -35.71
N ASN A 304 24.76 -0.96 -35.06
CA ASN A 304 25.24 -0.83 -33.67
C ASN A 304 24.14 -0.76 -32.60
N LEU A 305 22.91 -1.17 -32.90
CA LEU A 305 21.80 -1.15 -31.95
C LEU A 305 21.39 0.26 -31.48
N ASP A 306 21.71 1.30 -32.28
CA ASP A 306 21.42 2.69 -31.94
C ASP A 306 20.19 3.21 -32.69
N PRO A 307 19.05 3.47 -32.00
CA PRO A 307 17.85 4.00 -32.61
C PRO A 307 17.93 5.49 -32.97
N ASN A 308 19.05 6.18 -32.69
CA ASN A 308 19.25 7.63 -32.93
C ASN A 308 18.15 8.48 -32.24
N GLU A 309 17.95 8.22 -30.95
CA GLU A 309 16.98 8.95 -30.12
C GLU A 309 17.39 10.41 -29.88
N GLN A 310 16.44 11.34 -29.99
CA GLN A 310 16.66 12.77 -29.80
C GLN A 310 15.55 13.39 -28.94
N LEU A 311 15.93 14.37 -28.12
CA LEU A 311 14.99 15.21 -27.36
C LEU A 311 14.67 16.46 -28.18
N LEU A 312 13.39 16.65 -28.53
CA LEU A 312 12.91 17.72 -29.40
C LEU A 312 11.78 18.51 -28.73
N PHE A 313 11.57 19.74 -29.18
CA PHE A 313 10.45 20.57 -28.75
C PHE A 313 9.24 20.42 -29.68
N HIS A 314 8.04 20.37 -29.10
CA HIS A 314 6.77 20.40 -29.82
C HIS A 314 5.85 21.44 -29.19
N GLY A 315 5.44 22.45 -29.95
CA GLY A 315 4.46 23.45 -29.52
C GLY A 315 3.04 23.05 -29.91
N THR A 316 2.08 23.22 -29.00
CA THR A 316 0.67 22.91 -29.23
C THR A 316 -0.24 24.01 -28.67
N LYS A 317 -1.53 23.98 -29.00
CA LYS A 317 -2.56 24.81 -28.38
C LYS A 317 -3.15 24.16 -27.13
N SER A 318 -3.96 24.92 -26.40
CA SER A 318 -4.61 24.46 -25.16
C SER A 318 -5.34 23.12 -25.28
N ALA A 319 -6.01 22.87 -26.41
CA ALA A 319 -6.70 21.60 -26.64
C ALA A 319 -5.74 20.40 -26.72
N GLY A 320 -4.50 20.58 -27.21
CA GLY A 320 -3.49 19.52 -27.21
C GLY A 320 -2.92 19.21 -25.83
N ILE A 321 -3.05 20.12 -24.85
CA ILE A 321 -2.57 19.91 -23.48
C ILE A 321 -3.37 18.81 -22.77
N GLU A 322 -4.63 18.63 -23.13
CA GLU A 322 -5.48 17.56 -22.56
C GLU A 322 -5.23 16.21 -23.26
N GLY A 323 -5.18 16.21 -24.59
CA GLY A 323 -5.08 14.96 -25.37
C GLY A 323 -3.68 14.35 -25.47
N ILE A 324 -2.62 15.15 -25.65
CA ILE A 324 -1.26 14.62 -25.89
C ILE A 324 -0.74 13.81 -24.70
N PRO A 325 -0.89 14.26 -23.44
CA PRO A 325 -0.42 13.48 -22.30
C PRO A 325 -1.14 12.12 -22.16
N GLU A 326 -2.39 12.01 -22.61
CA GLU A 326 -3.19 10.77 -22.56
C GLU A 326 -2.88 9.83 -23.73
N ASP A 327 -2.96 10.35 -24.96
CA ASP A 327 -2.99 9.56 -26.20
C ASP A 327 -1.67 9.59 -26.99
N GLY A 328 -0.74 10.47 -26.62
CA GLY A 328 0.48 10.73 -27.37
C GLY A 328 0.26 11.63 -28.59
N TYR A 329 1.22 11.61 -29.51
CA TYR A 329 1.13 12.38 -30.75
C TYR A 329 0.50 11.55 -31.86
N ASP A 330 -0.42 12.15 -32.61
CA ASP A 330 -1.08 11.51 -33.74
C ASP A 330 -1.18 12.48 -34.92
N ASP A 331 -0.52 12.11 -36.03
CA ASP A 331 -0.34 12.90 -37.23
C ASP A 331 -1.59 12.96 -38.13
N ARG A 332 -2.58 12.09 -37.87
CA ARG A 332 -3.87 12.08 -38.58
C ARG A 332 -4.71 13.32 -38.29
N TYR A 333 -4.38 14.08 -37.23
CA TYR A 333 -5.19 15.19 -36.73
C TYR A 333 -4.72 16.60 -37.15
N PHE A 334 -3.84 16.69 -38.15
CA PHE A 334 -3.44 17.96 -38.79
C PHE A 334 -4.55 18.68 -39.59
N VAL A 335 -5.74 18.06 -39.75
CA VAL A 335 -6.91 18.62 -40.45
C VAL A 335 -7.89 19.30 -39.47
N ALA A 336 -8.52 20.39 -39.93
CA ALA A 336 -9.29 21.38 -39.15
C ALA A 336 -10.53 20.87 -38.35
N SER A 337 -10.78 19.55 -38.32
CA SER A 337 -11.93 18.92 -37.67
C SER A 337 -11.57 17.81 -36.66
N GLY A 338 -10.31 17.73 -36.21
CA GLY A 338 -9.86 16.75 -35.20
C GLY A 338 -10.10 17.21 -33.75
N ALA A 339 -10.15 16.24 -32.82
CA ALA A 339 -10.54 16.45 -31.42
C ALA A 339 -9.68 17.46 -30.64
N TRP A 340 -8.40 17.64 -31.01
CA TRP A 340 -7.44 18.42 -30.20
C TRP A 340 -6.77 19.61 -30.89
N GLY A 341 -7.17 19.94 -32.13
CA GLY A 341 -6.91 21.22 -32.80
C GLY A 341 -5.45 21.57 -33.16
N LYS A 342 -5.30 22.41 -34.19
CA LYS A 342 -4.00 22.93 -34.72
C LYS A 342 -3.02 23.41 -33.66
#